data_AF-A0A8T7DBV4-F1
#
_entry.id   AF-A0A8T7DBV4-F1
#
_cell.length_a   1.000
_cell.length_b   1.000
_cell.length_c   1.000
_cell.angle_alpha   90.00
_cell.angle_beta   90.00
_cell.angle_gamma   90.00
#
_symmetry.space_group_name_H-M   'P 1'
#
loop_
_entity.id
_entity.type
_entity.pdbx_description
1 polymer ?
#
loop_
_entity_poly.entity_id
_entity_poly.type
_entity_poly.pdbx_seq_one_letter_code
_entity_poly.pdbx_strand_id
1 'polypeptide(L)'
;TMNKTTDSDQLSSLGKALGSLSKKLSVAETKAGALVLVAAMGRTMVISELISLANALGSLGEKLSATQAKASALMLVRAATRAVVTNKYILLWYIDSLGEALGSLGQRPPAAGTRTLAFLLVQAMGKSKDSGSVLSTLGEVLGSLGANLPAGAAKEGASMLVEAMAKTTTKVMEGTQLSFLGRALGSFGEKLPAVEGEAGALILVEAIMGRFNDSFNRHVIGTALASLCANLPTTAKAKVVALKLVAAIGNTTDSDKLGYLAEALASFGEKLSIVEAKAGALSLVEAMGKTSNWQLDSLGEALASLSKNLPVVEAKMVALMLVAAIGKMMDAQRFAKLAKALGKIPVAEDSPALDTAPDLLQAPMAYGETLEHLLRYYSRLAGLEEDQGFKTTDDFVAWARVHRPDLDLTRPPSNPFRMASQ
;
A
#
# COMPACT_ATOMS: atom_id res chain seq x y z
N THR A 1 -19.64 32.05 31.90
CA THR A 1 -18.85 33.04 31.11
C THR A 1 -17.77 32.41 30.22
N MET A 2 -17.70 31.06 30.08
CA MET A 2 -16.70 30.42 29.20
C MET A 2 -16.88 30.67 27.70
N ASN A 3 -18.04 31.12 27.23
CA ASN A 3 -18.27 31.47 25.82
C ASN A 3 -17.57 32.77 25.37
N LYS A 4 -16.97 33.52 26.31
CA LYS A 4 -16.28 34.80 26.09
C LYS A 4 -14.79 34.77 26.45
N THR A 5 -14.28 33.68 27.02
CA THR A 5 -12.87 33.64 27.43
C THR A 5 -11.94 33.51 26.21
N THR A 6 -10.81 34.21 26.28
CA THR A 6 -9.68 34.12 25.34
C THR A 6 -8.43 33.57 26.03
N ASP A 7 -8.57 33.09 27.26
CA ASP A 7 -7.49 32.54 28.05
C ASP A 7 -7.10 31.13 27.57
N SER A 8 -5.81 30.92 27.34
CA SER A 8 -5.25 29.73 26.69
C SER A 8 -5.52 28.45 27.50
N ASP A 9 -5.23 28.51 28.79
CA ASP A 9 -5.33 27.37 29.69
C ASP A 9 -6.80 26.98 29.92
N GLN A 10 -7.69 27.97 29.98
CA GLN A 10 -9.13 27.75 30.07
C GLN A 10 -9.69 27.09 28.81
N LEU A 11 -9.26 27.53 27.62
CA LEU A 11 -9.72 26.93 26.35
C LEU A 11 -9.20 25.51 26.17
N SER A 12 -7.94 25.22 26.54
CA SER A 12 -7.41 23.85 26.51
C SER A 12 -8.12 22.94 27.51
N SER A 13 -8.32 23.42 28.75
CA SER A 13 -9.03 22.68 29.80
C SER A 13 -10.47 22.37 29.42
N LEU A 14 -11.15 23.32 28.75
CA LEU A 14 -12.48 23.14 28.22
C LEU A 14 -12.53 22.05 27.15
N GLY A 15 -11.60 22.05 26.20
CA GLY A 15 -11.48 21.02 25.17
C GLY A 15 -11.31 19.63 25.79
N LYS A 16 -10.35 19.49 26.72
CA LYS A 16 -10.09 18.22 27.42
C LYS A 16 -11.30 17.73 28.21
N ALA A 17 -11.98 18.62 28.93
CA ALA A 17 -13.16 18.27 29.72
C ALA A 17 -14.34 17.81 28.83
N LEU A 18 -14.66 18.57 27.77
CA LEU A 18 -15.76 18.22 26.86
C LEU A 18 -15.46 16.95 26.06
N GLY A 19 -14.21 16.75 25.62
CA GLY A 19 -13.78 15.52 24.94
C GLY A 19 -13.91 14.29 25.85
N SER A 20 -13.41 14.38 27.09
CA SER A 20 -13.45 13.28 28.05
C SER A 20 -14.87 12.91 28.49
N LEU A 21 -15.77 13.90 28.52
CA LEU A 21 -17.18 13.69 28.89
C LEU A 21 -18.08 13.32 27.70
N SER A 22 -17.58 13.34 26.46
CA SER A 22 -18.35 13.12 25.23
C SER A 22 -19.35 11.96 25.30
N LYS A 23 -18.93 10.80 25.79
CA LYS A 23 -19.77 9.60 25.95
C LYS A 23 -20.91 9.78 26.97
N LYS A 24 -20.74 10.65 27.96
CA LYS A 24 -21.70 10.91 29.05
C LYS A 24 -22.62 12.11 28.80
N LEU A 25 -22.26 13.03 27.90
CA LEU A 25 -23.08 14.20 27.59
C LEU A 25 -24.41 13.81 26.91
N SER A 26 -25.49 14.48 27.28
CA SER A 26 -26.75 14.45 26.53
C SER A 26 -26.60 15.11 25.16
N VAL A 27 -27.54 14.85 24.24
CA VAL A 27 -27.54 15.47 22.90
C VAL A 27 -27.55 17.01 22.98
N ALA A 28 -28.30 17.57 23.93
CA ALA A 28 -28.37 19.02 24.13
C ALA A 28 -27.03 19.60 24.63
N GLU A 29 -26.37 18.91 25.56
CA GLU A 29 -25.06 19.31 26.08
C GLU A 29 -23.95 19.15 25.05
N THR A 30 -23.95 18.07 24.26
CA THR A 30 -23.03 17.90 23.13
C THR A 30 -23.22 19.02 22.11
N LYS A 31 -24.47 19.40 21.81
CA LYS A 31 -24.78 20.53 20.91
C LYS A 31 -24.23 21.85 21.42
N ALA A 32 -24.47 22.16 22.70
CA ALA A 32 -23.96 23.37 23.32
C ALA A 32 -22.43 23.38 23.38
N GLY A 33 -21.83 22.24 23.76
CA GLY A 33 -20.39 22.04 23.81
C GLY A 33 -19.73 22.30 22.45
N ALA A 34 -20.23 21.70 21.37
CA ALA A 34 -19.68 21.91 20.04
C ALA A 34 -19.79 23.37 19.56
N LEU A 35 -20.89 24.08 19.88
CA LEU A 35 -21.00 25.51 19.56
C LEU A 35 -19.95 26.34 20.30
N VAL A 36 -19.71 26.05 21.58
CA VAL A 36 -18.69 26.74 22.36
C VAL A 36 -17.29 26.46 21.80
N LEU A 37 -16.99 25.20 21.45
CA LEU A 37 -15.71 24.81 20.86
C LEU A 37 -15.47 25.48 19.50
N VAL A 38 -16.49 25.53 18.63
CA VAL A 38 -16.42 26.24 17.34
C VAL A 38 -16.17 27.73 17.54
N ALA A 39 -16.85 28.36 18.51
CA ALA A 39 -16.65 29.76 18.81
C ALA A 39 -15.24 30.03 19.38
N ALA A 40 -14.74 29.18 20.27
CA ALA A 40 -13.39 29.26 20.82
C ALA A 40 -12.33 29.14 19.73
N MET A 41 -12.48 28.15 18.84
CA MET A 41 -11.59 27.91 17.70
C MET A 41 -11.57 29.08 16.70
N GLY A 42 -12.64 29.86 16.64
CA GLY A 42 -12.69 31.10 15.86
C GLY A 42 -11.83 32.25 16.42
N ARG A 43 -11.42 32.18 17.69
CA ARG A 43 -10.75 33.28 18.42
C ARG A 43 -9.29 33.02 18.71
N THR A 44 -8.88 31.75 18.80
CA THR A 44 -7.50 31.39 19.08
C THR A 44 -6.68 31.13 17.81
N MET A 45 -5.40 31.47 17.88
CA MET A 45 -4.35 31.12 16.92
C MET A 45 -3.28 30.23 17.55
N VAL A 46 -3.45 29.87 18.83
CA VAL A 46 -2.49 29.06 19.59
C VAL A 46 -2.71 27.59 19.26
N ILE A 47 -1.66 26.93 18.78
CA ILE A 47 -1.75 25.60 18.18
C ILE A 47 -2.19 24.54 19.20
N SER A 48 -1.63 24.54 20.42
CA SER A 48 -1.99 23.58 21.48
C SER A 48 -3.47 23.67 21.89
N GLU A 49 -4.03 24.87 21.86
CA GLU A 49 -5.47 25.09 22.07
C GLU A 49 -6.27 24.53 20.90
N LEU A 50 -5.87 24.87 19.68
CA LEU A 50 -6.55 24.39 18.48
C LEU A 50 -6.58 22.85 18.43
N ILE A 51 -5.52 22.15 18.86
CA ILE A 51 -5.52 20.67 19.03
C ILE A 51 -6.57 20.24 20.04
N SER A 52 -6.52 20.83 21.24
CA SER A 52 -7.41 20.44 22.34
C SER A 52 -8.88 20.62 21.93
N LEU A 53 -9.17 21.70 21.21
CA LEU A 53 -10.50 22.01 20.67
C LEU A 53 -10.89 21.09 19.51
N ALA A 54 -9.94 20.72 18.62
CA ALA A 54 -10.18 19.80 17.52
C ALA A 54 -10.52 18.39 18.00
N ASN A 55 -9.71 17.84 18.90
CA ASN A 55 -9.93 16.50 19.46
C ASN A 55 -11.25 16.44 20.24
N ALA A 56 -11.61 17.51 20.94
CA ALA A 56 -12.90 17.63 21.60
C ALA A 56 -14.06 17.63 20.59
N LEU A 57 -13.96 18.41 19.50
CA LEU A 57 -14.97 18.42 18.44
C LEU A 57 -15.12 17.05 17.76
N GLY A 58 -14.01 16.36 17.49
CA GLY A 58 -14.01 14.99 16.97
C GLY A 58 -14.73 14.02 17.91
N SER A 59 -14.39 14.06 19.20
CA SER A 59 -14.99 13.20 20.24
C SER A 59 -16.50 13.44 20.42
N LEU A 60 -16.97 14.68 20.21
CA LEU A 60 -18.40 15.01 20.25
C LEU A 60 -19.15 14.56 18.98
N GLY A 61 -18.43 14.23 17.90
CA GLY A 61 -18.96 14.01 16.56
C GLY A 61 -20.10 13.01 16.48
N GLU A 62 -20.03 11.91 17.24
CA GLU A 62 -21.06 10.85 17.26
C GLU A 62 -22.47 11.36 17.61
N LYS A 63 -22.55 12.43 18.43
CA LYS A 63 -23.81 13.00 18.93
C LYS A 63 -24.20 14.31 18.23
N LEU A 64 -23.42 14.80 17.26
CA LEU A 64 -23.75 16.01 16.52
C LEU A 64 -24.73 15.74 15.37
N SER A 65 -25.65 16.67 15.15
CA SER A 65 -26.46 16.68 13.92
C SER A 65 -25.60 17.05 12.71
N ALA A 66 -26.09 16.71 11.53
CA ALA A 66 -25.44 16.93 10.25
C ALA A 66 -25.01 18.40 10.02
N THR A 67 -25.86 19.36 10.40
CA THR A 67 -25.58 20.80 10.30
C THR A 67 -24.47 21.24 11.26
N GLN A 68 -24.40 20.64 12.44
CA GLN A 68 -23.41 20.98 13.47
C GLN A 68 -22.05 20.37 13.17
N ALA A 69 -22.02 19.13 12.68
CA ALA A 69 -20.81 18.51 12.16
C ALA A 69 -20.23 19.35 11.01
N LYS A 70 -21.08 19.82 10.08
CA LYS A 70 -20.68 20.75 9.01
C LYS A 70 -20.06 22.04 9.55
N ALA A 71 -20.71 22.70 10.52
CA ALA A 71 -20.19 23.94 11.10
C ALA A 71 -18.86 23.73 11.85
N SER A 72 -18.71 22.58 12.51
CA SER A 72 -17.49 22.20 13.22
C SER A 72 -16.34 21.91 12.27
N ALA A 73 -16.57 21.09 11.24
CA ALA A 73 -15.60 20.81 10.20
C ALA A 73 -15.17 22.09 9.45
N LEU A 74 -16.12 22.97 9.14
CA LEU A 74 -15.85 24.27 8.54
C LEU A 74 -14.90 25.12 9.39
N MET A 75 -15.13 25.17 10.71
CA MET A 75 -14.28 25.94 11.60
C MET A 75 -12.89 25.31 11.74
N LEU A 76 -12.82 23.99 11.84
CA LEU A 76 -11.57 23.23 11.88
C LEU A 76 -10.68 23.55 10.67
N VAL A 77 -11.23 23.43 9.46
CA VAL A 77 -10.49 23.75 8.22
C VAL A 77 -10.08 25.22 8.17
N ARG A 78 -10.96 26.14 8.59
CA ARG A 78 -10.63 27.58 8.64
C ARG A 78 -9.52 27.88 9.64
N ALA A 79 -9.59 27.33 10.85
CA ALA A 79 -8.58 27.52 11.87
C ALA A 79 -7.23 26.94 11.44
N ALA A 80 -7.25 25.77 10.80
CA ALA A 80 -6.04 25.18 10.25
C ALA A 80 -5.43 26.02 9.12
N THR A 81 -6.26 26.49 8.18
CA THR A 81 -5.78 27.38 7.11
C THR A 81 -5.16 28.65 7.67
N ARG A 82 -5.73 29.24 8.74
CA ARG A 82 -5.16 30.41 9.41
C ARG A 82 -3.84 30.09 10.11
N ALA A 83 -3.77 28.96 10.83
CA ALA A 83 -2.56 28.53 11.53
C ALA A 83 -1.40 28.25 10.55
N VAL A 84 -1.68 27.61 9.41
CA VAL A 84 -0.67 27.29 8.39
C VAL A 84 0.02 28.54 7.83
N VAL A 85 -0.72 29.63 7.63
CA VAL A 85 -0.17 30.89 7.11
C VAL A 85 0.77 31.57 8.11
N THR A 86 0.69 31.24 9.40
CA THR A 86 1.35 31.99 10.48
C THR A 86 2.63 31.32 10.98
N ASN A 87 2.77 29.99 10.90
CA ASN A 87 4.01 29.29 11.31
C ASN A 87 4.20 27.94 10.59
N LYS A 88 5.23 27.85 9.74
CA LYS A 88 5.48 26.72 8.83
C LYS A 88 6.03 25.45 9.50
N TYR A 89 6.69 25.55 10.65
CA TYR A 89 7.48 24.45 11.22
C TYR A 89 6.78 23.65 12.34
N ILE A 90 5.65 24.14 12.86
CA ILE A 90 5.00 23.62 14.08
C ILE A 90 3.70 22.84 13.74
N LEU A 91 3.56 22.39 12.49
CA LEU A 91 2.28 21.93 11.93
C LEU A 91 2.02 20.42 11.98
N LEU A 92 3.02 19.56 12.24
CA LEU A 92 2.82 18.10 12.16
C LEU A 92 1.81 17.58 13.20
N TRP A 93 1.98 17.94 14.47
CA TRP A 93 1.15 17.47 15.58
C TRP A 93 -0.28 18.04 15.56
N TYR A 94 -0.45 19.26 15.05
CA TYR A 94 -1.76 19.89 14.89
C TYR A 94 -2.61 19.25 13.80
N ILE A 95 -1.96 18.78 12.74
CA ILE A 95 -2.62 18.32 11.53
C ILE A 95 -3.09 16.89 11.69
N ASP A 96 -2.34 16.01 12.35
CA ASP A 96 -2.81 14.66 12.67
C ASP A 96 -4.10 14.72 13.51
N SER A 97 -4.11 15.59 14.53
CA SER A 97 -5.28 15.86 15.38
C SER A 97 -6.46 16.44 14.58
N LEU A 98 -6.18 17.32 13.61
CA LEU A 98 -7.19 17.88 12.71
C LEU A 98 -7.77 16.80 11.78
N GLY A 99 -6.92 15.94 11.21
CA GLY A 99 -7.31 14.85 10.34
C GLY A 99 -8.20 13.84 11.07
N GLU A 100 -7.81 13.46 12.28
CA GLU A 100 -8.60 12.57 13.15
C GLU A 100 -9.95 13.20 13.54
N ALA A 101 -9.95 14.48 13.91
CA ALA A 101 -11.18 15.20 14.24
C ALA A 101 -12.11 15.34 13.03
N LEU A 102 -11.57 15.67 11.85
CA LEU A 102 -12.34 15.77 10.61
C LEU A 102 -12.83 14.42 10.11
N GLY A 103 -12.03 13.36 10.23
CA GLY A 103 -12.45 11.98 9.92
C GLY A 103 -13.60 11.53 10.84
N SER A 104 -13.48 11.78 12.14
CA SER A 104 -14.54 11.50 13.12
C SER A 104 -15.84 12.26 12.84
N LEU A 105 -15.74 13.52 12.38
CA LEU A 105 -16.89 14.32 11.94
C LEU A 105 -17.43 13.89 10.56
N GLY A 106 -16.55 13.34 9.70
CA GLY A 106 -16.81 12.93 8.33
C GLY A 106 -17.56 11.60 8.19
N GLN A 107 -17.54 10.75 9.21
CA GLN A 107 -18.30 9.49 9.26
C GLN A 107 -19.84 9.69 9.26
N ARG A 108 -20.35 10.93 9.14
CA ARG A 108 -21.79 11.26 9.07
C ARG A 108 -22.08 12.34 8.00
N PRO A 109 -22.85 12.06 6.92
CA PRO A 109 -23.09 13.07 5.88
C PRO A 109 -24.42 13.81 6.05
N PRO A 110 -24.47 15.09 5.66
CA PRO A 110 -25.49 15.56 4.72
C PRO A 110 -24.80 15.94 3.40
N ALA A 111 -25.34 15.47 2.28
CA ALA A 111 -24.79 15.64 0.93
C ALA A 111 -24.49 17.11 0.53
N ALA A 112 -25.19 18.10 1.11
CA ALA A 112 -24.94 19.53 0.89
C ALA A 112 -23.79 20.11 1.75
N GLY A 113 -23.40 19.43 2.82
CA GLY A 113 -22.26 19.81 3.68
C GLY A 113 -20.92 19.37 3.11
N THR A 114 -20.89 18.16 2.56
CA THR A 114 -19.70 17.52 1.98
C THR A 114 -19.13 18.32 0.82
N ARG A 115 -19.98 18.93 -0.03
CA ARG A 115 -19.50 19.77 -1.14
C ARG A 115 -18.75 21.03 -0.67
N THR A 116 -19.33 21.74 0.30
CA THR A 116 -18.70 22.96 0.85
C THR A 116 -17.40 22.62 1.58
N LEU A 117 -17.39 21.52 2.34
CA LEU A 117 -16.21 21.06 3.07
C LEU A 117 -15.10 20.65 2.11
N ALA A 118 -15.42 19.86 1.07
CA ALA A 118 -14.45 19.45 0.06
C ALA A 118 -13.84 20.65 -0.66
N PHE A 119 -14.64 21.65 -1.05
CA PHE A 119 -14.14 22.88 -1.67
C PHE A 119 -13.18 23.66 -0.75
N LEU A 120 -13.47 23.72 0.54
CA LEU A 120 -12.61 24.43 1.50
C LEU A 120 -11.32 23.69 1.81
N LEU A 121 -11.37 22.36 1.84
CA LEU A 121 -10.20 21.52 1.99
C LEU A 121 -9.29 21.68 0.76
N VAL A 122 -9.84 21.68 -0.46
CA VAL A 122 -9.11 22.01 -1.70
C VAL A 122 -8.51 23.42 -1.64
N GLN A 123 -9.26 24.42 -1.18
CA GLN A 123 -8.74 25.78 -0.98
C GLN A 123 -7.59 25.82 0.06
N ALA A 124 -7.72 25.07 1.15
CA ALA A 124 -6.70 24.95 2.19
C ALA A 124 -5.44 24.26 1.64
N MET A 125 -5.60 23.24 0.80
CA MET A 125 -4.50 22.59 0.08
C MET A 125 -3.76 23.60 -0.80
N GLY A 126 -4.47 24.49 -1.50
CA GLY A 126 -3.85 25.51 -2.36
C GLY A 126 -3.01 26.52 -1.59
N LYS A 127 -3.48 26.90 -0.39
CA LYS A 127 -2.74 27.79 0.52
C LYS A 127 -1.57 27.10 1.23
N SER A 128 -1.53 25.77 1.23
CA SER A 128 -0.56 24.95 1.94
C SER A 128 0.39 24.19 1.01
N LYS A 129 0.51 24.62 -0.25
CA LYS A 129 1.24 23.93 -1.33
C LYS A 129 2.71 23.60 -1.03
N ASP A 130 3.31 24.26 -0.04
CA ASP A 130 4.71 24.09 0.35
C ASP A 130 4.89 23.16 1.58
N SER A 131 3.84 22.44 2.00
CA SER A 131 3.88 21.50 3.13
C SER A 131 3.11 20.22 2.81
N GLY A 132 3.83 19.16 2.43
CA GLY A 132 3.16 17.93 2.01
C GLY A 132 2.59 17.08 3.14
N SER A 133 2.98 17.30 4.40
CA SER A 133 2.25 16.72 5.55
C SER A 133 0.87 17.35 5.68
N VAL A 134 0.74 18.67 5.52
CA VAL A 134 -0.56 19.35 5.47
C VAL A 134 -1.41 18.82 4.33
N LEU A 135 -0.83 18.79 3.12
CA LEU A 135 -1.54 18.31 1.95
C LEU A 135 -1.96 16.84 2.08
N SER A 136 -1.13 16.02 2.71
CA SER A 136 -1.44 14.62 2.94
C SER A 136 -2.66 14.44 3.81
N THR A 137 -2.68 15.07 4.98
CA THR A 137 -3.81 14.94 5.89
C THR A 137 -5.08 15.58 5.34
N LEU A 138 -4.98 16.72 4.65
CA LEU A 138 -6.13 17.30 3.95
C LEU A 138 -6.66 16.38 2.84
N GLY A 139 -5.77 15.69 2.13
CA GLY A 139 -6.11 14.68 1.13
C GLY A 139 -6.73 13.42 1.73
N GLU A 140 -6.20 12.90 2.85
CA GLU A 140 -6.79 11.79 3.61
C GLU A 140 -8.19 12.13 4.11
N VAL A 141 -8.40 13.35 4.61
CA VAL A 141 -9.75 13.82 4.97
C VAL A 141 -10.63 13.88 3.73
N LEU A 142 -10.16 14.42 2.61
CA LEU A 142 -10.89 14.44 1.34
C LEU A 142 -11.34 13.04 0.93
N GLY A 143 -10.42 12.06 0.97
CA GLY A 143 -10.67 10.66 0.64
C GLY A 143 -11.65 9.99 1.59
N SER A 144 -11.54 10.26 2.89
CA SER A 144 -12.45 9.73 3.93
C SER A 144 -13.91 10.20 3.79
N LEU A 145 -14.16 11.30 3.08
CA LEU A 145 -15.54 11.72 2.72
C LEU A 145 -16.23 10.71 1.78
N GLY A 146 -15.46 9.75 1.22
CA GLY A 146 -15.94 8.52 0.61
C GLY A 146 -16.94 8.75 -0.52
N ALA A 147 -18.01 7.95 -0.54
CA ALA A 147 -19.05 7.97 -1.58
C ALA A 147 -19.73 9.34 -1.78
N ASN A 148 -19.63 10.25 -0.79
CA ASN A 148 -20.26 11.57 -0.82
C ASN A 148 -19.35 12.68 -1.37
N LEU A 149 -18.10 12.36 -1.74
CA LEU A 149 -17.18 13.32 -2.35
C LEU A 149 -17.65 13.70 -3.77
N PRO A 150 -17.88 15.00 -4.06
CA PRO A 150 -18.20 15.43 -5.42
C PRO A 150 -17.04 15.17 -6.37
N ALA A 151 -17.32 14.63 -7.56
CA ALA A 151 -16.28 14.30 -8.56
C ALA A 151 -15.36 15.49 -8.89
N GLY A 152 -15.91 16.72 -8.95
CA GLY A 152 -15.10 17.93 -9.18
C GLY A 152 -14.09 18.20 -8.06
N ALA A 153 -14.50 18.05 -6.79
CA ALA A 153 -13.61 18.27 -5.66
C ALA A 153 -12.59 17.13 -5.51
N ALA A 154 -12.99 15.90 -5.86
CA ALA A 154 -12.07 14.76 -5.93
C ALA A 154 -10.95 15.02 -6.95
N LYS A 155 -11.33 15.48 -8.15
CA LYS A 155 -10.41 15.85 -9.22
C LYS A 155 -9.47 16.98 -8.82
N GLU A 156 -10.02 18.10 -8.37
CA GLU A 156 -9.22 19.27 -8.00
C GLU A 156 -8.24 18.94 -6.87
N GLY A 157 -8.71 18.25 -5.81
CA GLY A 157 -7.84 17.80 -4.72
C GLY A 157 -6.73 16.86 -5.18
N ALA A 158 -7.05 15.87 -6.02
CA ALA A 158 -6.07 14.94 -6.57
C ALA A 158 -5.04 15.66 -7.47
N SER A 159 -5.47 16.60 -8.32
CA SER A 159 -4.56 17.38 -9.17
C SER A 159 -3.56 18.19 -8.35
N MET A 160 -4.01 18.79 -7.24
CA MET A 160 -3.14 19.57 -6.35
C MET A 160 -2.13 18.70 -5.61
N LEU A 161 -2.53 17.48 -5.20
CA LEU A 161 -1.59 16.52 -4.63
C LEU A 161 -0.52 16.15 -5.65
N VAL A 162 -0.92 15.82 -6.88
CA VAL A 162 0.04 15.48 -7.96
C VAL A 162 0.98 16.66 -8.25
N GLU A 163 0.47 17.89 -8.31
CA GLU A 163 1.31 19.08 -8.51
C GLU A 163 2.32 19.26 -7.37
N ALA A 164 1.91 19.01 -6.11
CA ALA A 164 2.81 19.05 -4.97
C ALA A 164 3.84 17.93 -5.00
N MET A 165 3.43 16.70 -5.37
CA MET A 165 4.33 15.56 -5.55
C MET A 165 5.41 15.88 -6.60
N ALA A 166 5.04 16.51 -7.72
CA ALA A 166 5.97 16.90 -8.78
C ALA A 166 6.99 17.96 -8.33
N LYS A 167 6.67 18.77 -7.32
CA LYS A 167 7.56 19.80 -6.77
C LYS A 167 8.51 19.28 -5.68
N THR A 168 8.29 18.07 -5.16
CA THR A 168 9.21 17.48 -4.17
C THR A 168 10.58 17.21 -4.80
N THR A 169 11.65 17.58 -4.08
CA THR A 169 13.04 17.42 -4.50
C THR A 169 13.72 16.28 -3.72
N THR A 170 15.03 16.07 -3.91
CA THR A 170 15.80 14.92 -3.40
C THR A 170 16.22 15.02 -1.92
N LYS A 171 15.74 16.02 -1.17
CA LYS A 171 16.13 16.19 0.25
C LYS A 171 15.43 15.16 1.13
N VAL A 172 16.10 14.71 2.20
CA VAL A 172 15.60 13.63 3.09
C VAL A 172 14.20 13.91 3.64
N MET A 173 13.94 15.13 4.14
CA MET A 173 12.59 15.49 4.65
C MET A 173 11.52 15.57 3.54
N GLU A 174 11.93 15.74 2.28
CA GLU A 174 11.02 15.84 1.13
C GLU A 174 10.63 14.45 0.57
N GLY A 175 11.42 13.39 0.84
CA GLY A 175 11.02 12.01 0.52
C GLY A 175 9.89 11.51 1.40
N THR A 176 9.94 11.83 2.69
CA THR A 176 8.83 11.63 3.63
C THR A 176 7.60 12.45 3.23
N GLN A 177 7.81 13.69 2.76
CA GLN A 177 6.74 14.51 2.23
C GLN A 177 6.07 13.86 1.01
N LEU A 178 6.86 13.32 0.08
CA LEU A 178 6.35 12.67 -1.12
C LEU A 178 5.53 11.42 -0.79
N SER A 179 5.95 10.60 0.17
CA SER A 179 5.18 9.42 0.58
C SER A 179 3.85 9.78 1.20
N PHE A 180 3.80 10.82 2.04
CA PHE A 180 2.55 11.33 2.61
C PHE A 180 1.59 11.82 1.53
N LEU A 181 2.06 12.58 0.54
CA LEU A 181 1.25 13.01 -0.60
C LEU A 181 0.73 11.82 -1.42
N GLY A 182 1.56 10.82 -1.67
CA GLY A 182 1.18 9.59 -2.39
C GLY A 182 0.11 8.79 -1.65
N ARG A 183 0.25 8.62 -0.33
CA ARG A 183 -0.77 7.96 0.52
C ARG A 183 -2.09 8.71 0.50
N ALA A 184 -2.05 10.03 0.60
CA ALA A 184 -3.24 10.86 0.53
C ALA A 184 -3.94 10.75 -0.83
N LEU A 185 -3.19 10.65 -1.92
CA LEU A 185 -3.76 10.37 -3.24
C LEU A 185 -4.42 8.99 -3.29
N GLY A 186 -3.80 7.97 -2.69
CA GLY A 186 -4.39 6.63 -2.55
C GLY A 186 -5.69 6.60 -1.72
N SER A 187 -5.81 7.48 -0.73
CA SER A 187 -6.98 7.55 0.17
C SER A 187 -8.29 7.96 -0.51
N PHE A 188 -8.24 8.51 -1.74
CA PHE A 188 -9.45 8.79 -2.53
C PHE A 188 -10.20 7.50 -2.90
N GLY A 189 -9.56 6.33 -2.81
CA GLY A 189 -10.18 5.03 -3.05
C GLY A 189 -10.84 4.97 -4.43
N GLU A 190 -12.08 4.47 -4.48
CA GLU A 190 -12.87 4.39 -5.73
C GLU A 190 -13.13 5.74 -6.42
N LYS A 191 -12.98 6.86 -5.70
CA LYS A 191 -13.14 8.21 -6.27
C LYS A 191 -11.84 8.77 -6.84
N LEU A 192 -10.72 8.04 -6.75
CA LEU A 192 -9.44 8.45 -7.31
C LEU A 192 -9.57 8.67 -8.82
N PRO A 193 -9.37 9.91 -9.31
CA PRO A 193 -9.35 10.18 -10.73
C PRO A 193 -8.17 9.44 -11.41
N ALA A 194 -8.46 8.70 -12.49
CA ALA A 194 -7.48 7.79 -13.10
C ALA A 194 -6.24 8.50 -13.67
N VAL A 195 -6.38 9.73 -14.18
CA VAL A 195 -5.25 10.51 -14.73
C VAL A 195 -4.31 10.95 -13.61
N GLU A 196 -4.86 11.47 -12.52
CA GLU A 196 -4.12 11.91 -11.35
C GLU A 196 -3.48 10.72 -10.62
N GLY A 197 -4.20 9.60 -10.50
CA GLY A 197 -3.66 8.36 -9.94
C GLY A 197 -2.48 7.80 -10.75
N GLU A 198 -2.56 7.79 -12.08
CA GLU A 198 -1.41 7.45 -12.94
C GLU A 198 -0.24 8.40 -12.70
N ALA A 199 -0.46 9.71 -12.78
CA ALA A 199 0.60 10.70 -12.62
C ALA A 199 1.29 10.56 -11.25
N GLY A 200 0.53 10.41 -10.16
CA GLY A 200 1.07 10.20 -8.83
C GLY A 200 1.88 8.91 -8.72
N ALA A 201 1.38 7.80 -9.27
CA ALA A 201 2.09 6.52 -9.24
C ALA A 201 3.41 6.58 -10.03
N LEU A 202 3.41 7.23 -11.20
CA LEU A 202 4.63 7.40 -12.00
C LEU A 202 5.68 8.23 -11.27
N ILE A 203 5.28 9.31 -10.58
CA ILE A 203 6.19 10.10 -9.74
C ILE A 203 6.82 9.24 -8.64
N LEU A 204 6.04 8.37 -7.97
CA LEU A 204 6.55 7.49 -6.91
C LEU A 204 7.50 6.41 -7.47
N VAL A 205 7.22 5.85 -8.65
CA VAL A 205 8.12 4.90 -9.33
C VAL A 205 9.45 5.58 -9.67
N GLU A 206 9.43 6.79 -10.24
CA GLU A 206 10.65 7.57 -10.48
C GLU A 206 11.40 7.85 -9.19
N ALA A 207 10.67 8.10 -8.11
CA ALA A 207 11.25 8.40 -6.82
C ALA A 207 12.03 7.22 -6.23
N ILE A 208 11.47 6.01 -6.31
CA ILE A 208 12.14 4.75 -5.95
C ILE A 208 13.35 4.51 -6.86
N MET A 209 13.22 4.77 -8.16
CA MET A 209 14.25 4.42 -9.14
C MET A 209 15.51 5.29 -9.06
N GLY A 210 15.39 6.57 -8.71
CA GLY A 210 16.57 7.44 -8.66
C GLY A 210 16.45 8.78 -7.95
N ARG A 211 15.29 9.16 -7.42
CA ARG A 211 15.14 10.46 -6.72
C ARG A 211 15.64 10.40 -5.27
N PHE A 212 15.42 9.27 -4.58
CA PHE A 212 15.87 9.06 -3.20
C PHE A 212 16.71 7.80 -3.09
N ASN A 213 17.86 7.93 -2.42
CA ASN A 213 18.85 6.86 -2.35
C ASN A 213 18.96 6.20 -0.97
N ASP A 214 18.36 6.77 0.06
CA ASP A 214 18.30 6.15 1.37
C ASP A 214 17.15 5.13 1.47
N SER A 215 17.37 4.08 2.27
CA SER A 215 16.44 2.97 2.45
C SER A 215 15.13 3.42 3.10
N PHE A 216 15.18 4.39 4.02
CA PHE A 216 14.00 4.90 4.72
C PHE A 216 13.01 5.57 3.75
N ASN A 217 13.48 6.49 2.91
CA ASN A 217 12.62 7.14 1.92
C ASN A 217 12.08 6.15 0.90
N ARG A 218 12.90 5.21 0.42
CA ARG A 218 12.43 4.14 -0.50
C ARG A 218 11.33 3.30 0.14
N HIS A 219 11.46 2.96 1.41
CA HIS A 219 10.44 2.23 2.16
C HIS A 219 9.11 2.97 2.19
N VAL A 220 9.10 4.20 2.70
CA VAL A 220 7.84 4.94 2.85
C VAL A 220 7.20 5.29 1.50
N ILE A 221 8.00 5.56 0.46
CA ILE A 221 7.52 5.80 -0.90
C ILE A 221 6.98 4.51 -1.53
N GLY A 222 7.64 3.37 -1.29
CA GLY A 222 7.18 2.04 -1.70
C GLY A 222 5.80 1.70 -1.16
N THR A 223 5.60 1.87 0.15
CA THR A 223 4.30 1.65 0.80
C THR A 223 3.23 2.60 0.24
N ALA A 224 3.58 3.87 -0.01
CA ALA A 224 2.66 4.83 -0.62
C ALA A 224 2.24 4.40 -2.04
N LEU A 225 3.20 3.91 -2.84
CA LEU A 225 2.96 3.42 -4.19
C LEU A 225 2.07 2.16 -4.18
N ALA A 226 2.34 1.20 -3.30
CA ALA A 226 1.51 0.01 -3.12
C ALA A 226 0.06 0.37 -2.78
N SER A 227 -0.13 1.26 -1.80
CA SER A 227 -1.46 1.77 -1.43
C SER A 227 -2.15 2.50 -2.58
N LEU A 228 -1.43 3.24 -3.41
CA LEU A 228 -1.99 3.94 -4.56
C LEU A 228 -2.38 2.96 -5.68
N CYS A 229 -1.53 1.98 -5.99
CA CYS A 229 -1.82 0.91 -6.95
C CYS A 229 -3.05 0.08 -6.54
N ALA A 230 -3.17 -0.25 -5.25
CA ALA A 230 -4.33 -0.93 -4.70
C ALA A 230 -5.64 -0.15 -4.88
N ASN A 231 -5.60 1.18 -4.92
CA ASN A 231 -6.77 2.04 -5.08
C ASN A 231 -6.98 2.57 -6.51
N LEU A 232 -6.05 2.32 -7.43
CA LEU A 232 -6.15 2.83 -8.79
C LEU A 232 -7.35 2.18 -9.53
N PRO A 233 -8.21 2.95 -10.23
CA PRO A 233 -9.32 2.39 -10.98
C PRO A 233 -8.85 1.54 -12.17
N THR A 234 -9.52 0.41 -12.42
CA THR A 234 -9.26 -0.50 -13.54
C THR A 234 -9.56 0.20 -14.87
N THR A 235 -8.52 0.77 -15.48
CA THR A 235 -8.60 1.62 -16.68
C THR A 235 -7.32 1.45 -17.50
N ALA A 236 -7.29 2.02 -18.72
CA ALA A 236 -6.06 2.10 -19.51
C ALA A 236 -4.88 2.78 -18.78
N LYS A 237 -5.16 3.57 -17.73
CA LYS A 237 -4.18 4.27 -16.91
C LYS A 237 -3.49 3.35 -15.92
N ALA A 238 -4.24 2.40 -15.32
CA ALA A 238 -3.67 1.34 -14.49
C ALA A 238 -2.67 0.46 -15.27
N LYS A 239 -2.99 0.16 -16.54
CA LYS A 239 -2.08 -0.54 -17.46
C LYS A 239 -0.75 0.18 -17.63
N VAL A 240 -0.75 1.50 -17.82
CA VAL A 240 0.48 2.29 -17.98
C VAL A 240 1.36 2.18 -16.74
N VAL A 241 0.76 2.29 -15.56
CA VAL A 241 1.48 2.15 -14.29
C VAL A 241 2.04 0.74 -14.12
N ALA A 242 1.26 -0.30 -14.39
CA ALA A 242 1.71 -1.69 -14.32
C ALA A 242 2.90 -1.94 -15.26
N LEU A 243 2.81 -1.50 -16.53
CA LEU A 243 3.92 -1.63 -17.49
C LEU A 243 5.16 -0.86 -17.04
N LYS A 244 5.00 0.32 -16.42
CA LYS A 244 6.12 1.09 -15.87
C LYS A 244 6.79 0.34 -14.72
N LEU A 245 6.03 -0.30 -13.83
CA LEU A 245 6.55 -1.14 -12.75
C LEU A 245 7.32 -2.34 -13.30
N VAL A 246 6.77 -3.04 -14.29
CA VAL A 246 7.44 -4.16 -14.97
C VAL A 246 8.78 -3.70 -15.56
N ALA A 247 8.78 -2.57 -16.27
CA ALA A 247 10.02 -2.00 -16.82
C ALA A 247 11.01 -1.59 -15.70
N ALA A 248 10.54 -1.04 -14.58
CA ALA A 248 11.39 -0.65 -13.47
C ALA A 248 12.04 -1.87 -12.80
N ILE A 249 11.28 -2.94 -12.56
CA ILE A 249 11.75 -4.22 -12.02
C ILE A 249 12.83 -4.82 -12.93
N GLY A 250 12.59 -4.85 -14.25
CA GLY A 250 13.56 -5.39 -15.21
C GLY A 250 14.87 -4.60 -15.32
N ASN A 251 14.86 -3.32 -14.97
CA ASN A 251 15.99 -2.39 -15.12
C ASN A 251 16.77 -2.13 -13.83
N THR A 252 16.47 -2.82 -12.73
CA THR A 252 17.20 -2.63 -11.47
C THR A 252 17.67 -3.94 -10.87
N THR A 253 18.88 -3.92 -10.32
CA THR A 253 19.44 -4.99 -9.49
C THR A 253 19.48 -4.59 -8.01
N ASP A 254 19.13 -3.33 -7.71
CA ASP A 254 19.03 -2.80 -6.36
C ASP A 254 17.86 -3.48 -5.66
N SER A 255 18.21 -4.20 -4.62
CA SER A 255 17.32 -5.14 -4.01
C SER A 255 16.22 -4.40 -3.21
N ASP A 256 16.52 -3.30 -2.52
CA ASP A 256 15.47 -2.48 -1.89
C ASP A 256 14.40 -2.05 -2.91
N LYS A 257 14.85 -1.54 -4.07
CA LYS A 257 13.93 -1.10 -5.12
C LYS A 257 13.06 -2.24 -5.63
N LEU A 258 13.67 -3.42 -5.86
CA LEU A 258 12.96 -4.60 -6.33
C LEU A 258 11.82 -5.00 -5.39
N GLY A 259 12.06 -5.01 -4.08
CA GLY A 259 11.04 -5.35 -3.08
C GLY A 259 9.82 -4.42 -3.17
N TYR A 260 10.04 -3.11 -3.15
CA TYR A 260 8.96 -2.12 -3.18
C TYR A 260 8.21 -2.06 -4.51
N LEU A 261 8.92 -2.21 -5.64
CA LEU A 261 8.29 -2.24 -6.96
C LEU A 261 7.44 -3.51 -7.15
N ALA A 262 7.90 -4.64 -6.62
CA ALA A 262 7.17 -5.90 -6.67
C ALA A 262 5.91 -5.89 -5.79
N GLU A 263 6.02 -5.36 -4.57
CA GLU A 263 4.87 -5.15 -3.68
C GLU A 263 3.82 -4.24 -4.33
N ALA A 264 4.26 -3.14 -4.94
CA ALA A 264 3.36 -2.24 -5.68
C ALA A 264 2.67 -2.93 -6.86
N LEU A 265 3.41 -3.74 -7.62
CA LEU A 265 2.84 -4.49 -8.74
C LEU A 265 1.83 -5.54 -8.26
N ALA A 266 2.13 -6.26 -7.17
CA ALA A 266 1.23 -7.23 -6.56
C ALA A 266 -0.04 -6.57 -6.00
N SER A 267 0.06 -5.33 -5.53
CA SER A 267 -1.06 -4.56 -4.95
C SER A 267 -2.17 -4.23 -5.95
N PHE A 268 -1.93 -4.35 -7.26
CA PHE A 268 -3.03 -4.29 -8.24
C PHE A 268 -4.01 -5.46 -8.07
N GLY A 269 -3.58 -6.60 -7.55
CA GLY A 269 -4.40 -7.79 -7.38
C GLY A 269 -5.10 -8.18 -8.70
N GLU A 270 -6.39 -8.46 -8.62
CA GLU A 270 -7.24 -8.88 -9.75
C GLU A 270 -7.50 -7.78 -10.80
N LYS A 271 -7.01 -6.55 -10.56
CA LYS A 271 -7.19 -5.42 -11.50
C LYS A 271 -6.31 -5.52 -12.75
N LEU A 272 -5.27 -6.36 -12.73
CA LEU A 272 -4.43 -6.59 -13.89
C LEU A 272 -5.13 -7.51 -14.88
N SER A 273 -5.03 -7.20 -16.16
CA SER A 273 -5.34 -8.18 -17.21
C SER A 273 -4.35 -9.34 -17.17
N ILE A 274 -4.74 -10.48 -17.73
CA ILE A 274 -3.86 -11.67 -17.85
C ILE A 274 -2.53 -11.30 -18.51
N VAL A 275 -2.55 -10.43 -19.53
CA VAL A 275 -1.35 -9.99 -20.25
C VAL A 275 -0.40 -9.22 -19.32
N GLU A 276 -0.92 -8.32 -18.49
CA GLU A 276 -0.12 -7.53 -17.55
C GLU A 276 0.40 -8.37 -16.39
N ALA A 277 -0.47 -9.20 -15.79
CA ALA A 277 -0.07 -10.11 -14.72
C ALA A 277 1.03 -11.08 -15.19
N LYS A 278 0.93 -11.58 -16.43
CA LYS A 278 1.96 -12.45 -17.04
C LYS A 278 3.27 -11.69 -17.24
N ALA A 279 3.22 -10.50 -17.85
CA ALA A 279 4.43 -9.70 -18.04
C ALA A 279 5.11 -9.36 -16.69
N GLY A 280 4.32 -9.06 -15.67
CA GLY A 280 4.79 -8.84 -14.31
C GLY A 280 5.46 -10.07 -13.69
N ALA A 281 4.79 -11.21 -13.73
CA ALA A 281 5.32 -12.46 -13.20
C ALA A 281 6.65 -12.85 -13.87
N LEU A 282 6.74 -12.71 -15.20
CA LEU A 282 7.97 -12.97 -15.95
C LEU A 282 9.12 -12.03 -15.53
N SER A 283 8.84 -10.74 -15.41
CA SER A 283 9.85 -9.77 -14.96
C SER A 283 10.32 -10.03 -13.53
N LEU A 284 9.44 -10.48 -12.64
CA LEU A 284 9.80 -10.90 -11.28
C LEU A 284 10.73 -12.12 -11.30
N VAL A 285 10.44 -13.16 -12.09
CA VAL A 285 11.32 -14.33 -12.22
C VAL A 285 12.72 -13.93 -12.72
N GLU A 286 12.80 -13.04 -13.70
CA GLU A 286 14.07 -12.51 -14.17
C GLU A 286 14.82 -11.72 -13.09
N ALA A 287 14.11 -10.88 -12.33
CA ALA A 287 14.70 -10.10 -11.24
C ALA A 287 15.22 -11.00 -10.10
N MET A 288 14.47 -12.05 -9.75
CA MET A 288 14.90 -13.07 -8.78
C MET A 288 16.20 -13.76 -9.19
N GLY A 289 16.40 -13.98 -10.49
CA GLY A 289 17.65 -14.50 -11.04
C GLY A 289 18.87 -13.58 -10.82
N LYS A 290 18.65 -12.26 -10.83
CA LYS A 290 19.71 -11.24 -10.79
C LYS A 290 19.98 -10.65 -9.39
N THR A 291 19.11 -10.88 -8.40
CA THR A 291 19.17 -10.23 -7.09
C THR A 291 19.73 -11.12 -5.96
N SER A 292 19.89 -10.52 -4.77
CA SER A 292 20.42 -11.15 -3.54
C SER A 292 19.32 -11.61 -2.57
N ASN A 293 19.70 -12.27 -1.47
CA ASN A 293 18.85 -13.20 -0.71
C ASN A 293 17.60 -12.59 -0.04
N TRP A 294 17.68 -11.38 0.48
CA TRP A 294 16.69 -10.83 1.42
C TRP A 294 15.38 -10.36 0.75
N GLN A 295 15.40 -10.07 -0.55
CA GLN A 295 14.24 -9.67 -1.35
C GLN A 295 13.45 -10.82 -1.93
N LEU A 296 14.06 -12.01 -1.99
CA LEU A 296 13.46 -13.14 -2.68
C LEU A 296 12.14 -13.56 -2.04
N ASP A 297 11.94 -13.29 -0.75
CA ASP A 297 10.64 -13.45 -0.09
C ASP A 297 9.60 -12.50 -0.68
N SER A 298 9.86 -11.19 -0.74
CA SER A 298 8.94 -10.19 -1.29
C SER A 298 8.66 -10.41 -2.78
N LEU A 299 9.70 -10.73 -3.57
CA LEU A 299 9.54 -11.07 -4.99
C LEU A 299 8.72 -12.36 -5.17
N GLY A 300 8.95 -13.35 -4.32
CA GLY A 300 8.21 -14.62 -4.37
C GLY A 300 6.74 -14.46 -3.96
N GLU A 301 6.45 -13.59 -3.00
CA GLU A 301 5.09 -13.24 -2.61
C GLU A 301 4.35 -12.46 -3.69
N ALA A 302 5.02 -11.47 -4.30
CA ALA A 302 4.48 -10.76 -5.44
C ALA A 302 4.21 -11.72 -6.62
N LEU A 303 5.16 -12.63 -6.91
CA LEU A 303 5.02 -13.63 -7.96
C LEU A 303 3.81 -14.53 -7.71
N ALA A 304 3.69 -15.08 -6.50
CA ALA A 304 2.55 -15.91 -6.12
C ALA A 304 1.22 -15.15 -6.23
N SER A 305 1.19 -13.88 -5.82
CA SER A 305 0.01 -13.03 -5.94
C SER A 305 -0.41 -12.82 -7.39
N LEU A 306 0.55 -12.50 -8.27
CA LEU A 306 0.27 -12.35 -9.70
C LEU A 306 -0.15 -13.67 -10.35
N SER A 307 0.49 -14.78 -9.98
CA SER A 307 0.17 -16.10 -10.53
C SER A 307 -1.20 -16.62 -10.13
N LYS A 308 -1.78 -16.20 -8.99
CA LYS A 308 -3.17 -16.52 -8.63
C LYS A 308 -4.20 -15.95 -9.60
N ASN A 309 -3.85 -14.87 -10.30
CA ASN A 309 -4.73 -14.20 -11.26
C ASN A 309 -4.47 -14.66 -12.70
N LEU A 310 -3.52 -15.59 -12.90
CA LEU A 310 -3.23 -16.17 -14.20
C LEU A 310 -4.08 -17.42 -14.44
N PRO A 311 -4.51 -17.65 -15.69
CA PRO A 311 -4.98 -18.98 -16.05
C PRO A 311 -3.86 -20.00 -15.85
N VAL A 312 -4.28 -21.25 -15.65
CA VAL A 312 -3.42 -22.38 -15.31
C VAL A 312 -2.20 -22.53 -16.24
N VAL A 313 -2.38 -22.32 -17.54
CA VAL A 313 -1.32 -22.48 -18.55
C VAL A 313 -0.22 -21.43 -18.37
N GLU A 314 -0.60 -20.18 -18.15
CA GLU A 314 0.32 -19.08 -17.89
C GLU A 314 0.99 -19.22 -16.52
N ALA A 315 0.27 -19.66 -15.49
CA ALA A 315 0.84 -19.92 -14.17
C ALA A 315 1.89 -21.06 -14.23
N LYS A 316 1.61 -22.12 -14.98
CA LYS A 316 2.58 -23.19 -15.28
C LYS A 316 3.83 -22.66 -15.97
N MET A 317 3.68 -21.84 -17.00
CA MET A 317 4.82 -21.25 -17.72
C MET A 317 5.71 -20.44 -16.76
N VAL A 318 5.11 -19.65 -15.86
CA VAL A 318 5.85 -18.91 -14.83
C VAL A 318 6.58 -19.85 -13.87
N ALA A 319 5.93 -20.93 -13.40
CA ALA A 319 6.54 -21.92 -12.53
C ALA A 319 7.74 -22.61 -13.19
N LEU A 320 7.62 -23.02 -14.46
CA LEU A 320 8.72 -23.64 -15.21
C LEU A 320 9.90 -22.69 -15.40
N MET A 321 9.65 -21.40 -15.62
CA MET A 321 10.72 -20.41 -15.68
C MET A 321 11.40 -20.21 -14.33
N LEU A 322 10.65 -20.28 -13.23
CA LEU A 322 11.22 -20.24 -11.88
C LEU A 322 12.06 -21.50 -11.59
N VAL A 323 11.59 -22.68 -11.99
CA VAL A 323 12.39 -23.94 -11.92
C VAL A 323 13.70 -23.80 -12.68
N ALA A 324 13.66 -23.27 -13.90
CA ALA A 324 14.86 -23.01 -14.69
C ALA A 324 15.80 -21.99 -14.04
N ALA A 325 15.27 -21.00 -13.31
CA ALA A 325 16.07 -20.06 -12.54
C ALA A 325 16.73 -20.73 -11.31
N ILE A 326 15.99 -21.58 -10.58
CA ILE A 326 16.51 -22.37 -9.46
C ILE A 326 17.67 -23.27 -9.90
N GLY A 327 17.52 -23.96 -11.03
CA GLY A 327 18.55 -24.85 -11.58
C GLY A 327 19.84 -24.18 -12.02
N LYS A 328 19.92 -22.84 -12.02
CA LYS A 328 21.14 -22.08 -12.31
C LYS A 328 21.83 -21.52 -11.05
N MET A 329 21.30 -21.79 -9.86
CA MET A 329 21.77 -21.17 -8.62
C MET A 329 22.65 -22.08 -7.76
N MET A 330 23.86 -21.60 -7.45
CA MET A 330 24.80 -22.28 -6.54
C MET A 330 24.62 -21.88 -5.06
N ASP A 331 23.69 -20.98 -4.74
CA ASP A 331 23.49 -20.47 -3.37
C ASP A 331 22.33 -21.17 -2.65
N ALA A 332 22.64 -21.72 -1.47
CA ALA A 332 21.71 -22.51 -0.67
C ALA A 332 20.50 -21.73 -0.17
N GLN A 333 20.71 -20.50 0.29
CA GLN A 333 19.65 -19.65 0.83
C GLN A 333 18.72 -19.17 -0.29
N ARG A 334 19.28 -18.80 -1.45
CA ARG A 334 18.48 -18.44 -2.63
C ARG A 334 17.62 -19.60 -3.10
N PHE A 335 18.19 -20.81 -3.15
CA PHE A 335 17.44 -22.02 -3.51
C PHE A 335 16.21 -22.19 -2.62
N ALA A 336 16.38 -22.12 -1.30
CA ALA A 336 15.28 -22.26 -0.35
C ALA A 336 14.16 -21.20 -0.57
N LYS A 337 14.55 -19.93 -0.79
CA LYS A 337 13.60 -18.84 -1.03
C LYS A 337 12.84 -18.97 -2.35
N LEU A 338 13.52 -19.41 -3.42
CA LEU A 338 12.87 -19.66 -4.70
C LEU A 338 11.98 -20.91 -4.67
N ALA A 339 12.40 -21.96 -3.98
CA ALA A 339 11.57 -23.14 -3.76
C ALA A 339 10.29 -22.78 -2.99
N LYS A 340 10.40 -21.91 -1.97
CA LYS A 340 9.25 -21.33 -1.28
C LYS A 340 8.32 -20.55 -2.21
N ALA A 341 8.87 -19.72 -3.10
CA ALA A 341 8.08 -19.02 -4.11
C ALA A 341 7.37 -20.00 -5.06
N LEU A 342 8.08 -21.01 -5.54
CA LEU A 342 7.56 -22.06 -6.42
C LEU A 342 6.38 -22.82 -5.77
N GLY A 343 6.55 -23.22 -4.50
CA GLY A 343 5.50 -23.88 -3.71
C GLY A 343 4.26 -23.02 -3.44
N LYS A 344 4.30 -21.71 -3.70
CA LYS A 344 3.14 -20.80 -3.59
C LYS A 344 2.44 -20.55 -4.93
N ILE A 345 3.03 -20.93 -6.07
CA ILE A 345 2.41 -20.76 -7.39
C ILE A 345 1.27 -21.79 -7.56
N PRO A 346 0.05 -21.37 -7.94
CA PRO A 346 -1.03 -22.29 -8.27
C PRO A 346 -0.80 -22.85 -9.67
N VAL A 347 -0.24 -24.06 -9.74
CA VAL A 347 -0.16 -24.86 -10.98
C VAL A 347 -1.26 -25.93 -10.95
N ALA A 348 -1.79 -26.30 -12.12
CA ALA A 348 -2.65 -27.47 -12.21
C ALA A 348 -1.83 -28.73 -12.46
N GLU A 349 -2.55 -29.86 -12.52
CA GLU A 349 -2.00 -31.14 -12.93
C GLU A 349 -1.26 -31.03 -14.26
N ASP A 350 -0.02 -31.49 -14.27
CA ASP A 350 0.84 -31.51 -15.43
C ASP A 350 1.94 -32.53 -15.22
N SER A 351 1.61 -33.75 -15.62
CA SER A 351 2.51 -34.89 -15.56
C SER A 351 3.91 -34.58 -16.13
N PRO A 352 4.08 -34.05 -17.36
CA PRO A 352 5.41 -33.76 -17.90
C PRO A 352 6.30 -32.83 -17.04
N ALA A 353 5.73 -31.87 -16.29
CA ALA A 353 6.55 -31.01 -15.42
C ALA A 353 7.18 -31.74 -14.23
N LEU A 354 6.68 -32.92 -13.88
CA LEU A 354 7.27 -33.80 -12.87
C LEU A 354 8.67 -34.29 -13.25
N ASP A 355 9.06 -34.21 -14.52
CA ASP A 355 10.38 -34.62 -15.01
C ASP A 355 11.54 -33.81 -14.39
N THR A 356 11.20 -32.64 -13.81
CA THR A 356 12.12 -31.78 -13.05
C THR A 356 12.34 -32.23 -11.61
N ALA A 357 11.52 -33.16 -11.10
CA ALA A 357 11.55 -33.61 -9.71
C ALA A 357 12.90 -34.19 -9.26
N PRO A 358 13.61 -35.01 -10.06
CA PRO A 358 14.95 -35.47 -9.70
C PRO A 358 15.92 -34.31 -9.48
N ASP A 359 15.82 -33.23 -10.25
CA ASP A 359 16.75 -32.10 -10.15
C ASP A 359 16.53 -31.26 -8.88
N LEU A 360 15.26 -31.08 -8.46
CA LEU A 360 14.94 -30.24 -7.30
C LEU A 360 14.82 -31.04 -5.99
N LEU A 361 14.18 -32.21 -5.98
CA LEU A 361 13.97 -33.00 -4.77
C LEU A 361 15.25 -33.70 -4.27
N GLN A 362 16.22 -33.95 -5.17
CA GLN A 362 17.52 -34.50 -4.79
C GLN A 362 18.59 -33.43 -4.57
N ALA A 363 18.23 -32.14 -4.65
CA ALA A 363 19.16 -31.06 -4.35
C ALA A 363 19.59 -31.14 -2.87
N PRO A 364 20.86 -30.84 -2.53
CA PRO A 364 21.33 -30.88 -1.14
C PRO A 364 20.52 -30.01 -0.17
N MET A 365 19.83 -28.99 -0.69
CA MET A 365 19.02 -28.04 0.07
C MET A 365 17.54 -28.42 0.16
N ALA A 366 17.11 -29.53 -0.45
CA ALA A 366 15.75 -30.03 -0.40
C ALA A 366 15.46 -30.80 0.91
N TYR A 367 15.53 -30.11 2.04
CA TYR A 367 15.18 -30.63 3.36
C TYR A 367 14.39 -29.60 4.18
N GLY A 368 13.71 -30.04 5.24
CA GLY A 368 12.89 -29.18 6.10
C GLY A 368 11.79 -28.44 5.32
N GLU A 369 11.57 -27.15 5.63
CA GLU A 369 10.57 -26.31 4.95
C GLU A 369 10.78 -26.22 3.43
N THR A 370 12.04 -26.26 2.97
CA THR A 370 12.35 -26.23 1.54
C THR A 370 11.77 -27.46 0.83
N LEU A 371 11.91 -28.63 1.44
CA LEU A 371 11.35 -29.87 0.91
C LEU A 371 9.82 -29.80 0.89
N GLU A 372 9.19 -29.30 1.95
CA GLU A 372 7.73 -29.13 2.01
C GLU A 372 7.20 -28.25 0.88
N HIS A 373 7.90 -27.16 0.57
CA HIS A 373 7.53 -26.28 -0.54
C HIS A 373 7.66 -26.96 -1.92
N LEU A 374 8.73 -27.75 -2.13
CA LEU A 374 8.91 -28.51 -3.36
C LEU A 374 7.86 -29.63 -3.49
N LEU A 375 7.60 -30.38 -2.41
CA LEU A 375 6.59 -31.43 -2.40
C LEU A 375 5.19 -30.87 -2.63
N ARG A 376 4.87 -29.68 -2.08
CA ARG A 376 3.61 -28.98 -2.37
C ARG A 376 3.49 -28.63 -3.86
N TYR A 377 4.56 -28.17 -4.49
CA TYR A 377 4.57 -27.91 -5.93
C TYR A 377 4.32 -29.20 -6.74
N TYR A 378 5.05 -30.28 -6.44
CA TYR A 378 4.90 -31.55 -7.15
C TYR A 378 3.55 -32.25 -6.87
N SER A 379 2.96 -32.06 -5.69
CA SER A 379 1.60 -32.55 -5.37
C SER A 379 0.55 -31.93 -6.29
N ARG A 380 0.65 -30.62 -6.55
CA ARG A 380 -0.26 -29.94 -7.48
C ARG A 380 -0.07 -30.40 -8.92
N LEU A 381 1.17 -30.58 -9.36
CA LEU A 381 1.46 -31.14 -10.68
C LEU A 381 0.96 -32.59 -10.84
N ALA A 382 0.87 -33.33 -9.74
CA ALA A 382 0.29 -34.67 -9.69
C ALA A 382 -1.25 -34.65 -9.60
N GLY A 383 -1.89 -33.47 -9.56
CA GLY A 383 -3.34 -33.34 -9.44
C GLY A 383 -3.91 -33.69 -8.07
N LEU A 384 -3.06 -33.69 -7.03
CA LEU A 384 -3.47 -34.04 -5.67
C LEU A 384 -4.06 -32.82 -4.93
N GLU A 385 -5.14 -33.05 -4.19
CA GLU A 385 -5.73 -32.08 -3.27
C GLU A 385 -4.80 -31.79 -2.08
N GLU A 386 -4.99 -30.67 -1.37
CA GLU A 386 -4.07 -30.23 -0.31
C GLU A 386 -3.92 -31.24 0.84
N ASP A 387 -4.97 -32.01 1.16
CA ASP A 387 -4.96 -33.05 2.19
C ASP A 387 -4.31 -34.37 1.73
N GLN A 388 -4.18 -34.56 0.42
CA GLN A 388 -3.62 -35.73 -0.25
C GLN A 388 -2.17 -35.52 -0.72
N GLY A 389 -1.64 -34.30 -0.57
CA GLY A 389 -0.29 -33.96 -1.04
C GLY A 389 0.82 -34.81 -0.41
N PHE A 390 1.94 -34.91 -1.13
CA PHE A 390 3.14 -35.60 -0.68
C PHE A 390 3.69 -34.94 0.58
N LYS A 391 3.94 -35.75 1.63
CA LYS A 391 4.53 -35.28 2.90
C LYS A 391 6.02 -35.59 2.96
N THR A 392 6.44 -36.62 2.24
CA THR A 392 7.83 -37.08 2.14
C THR A 392 8.23 -37.33 0.68
N THR A 393 9.54 -37.42 0.43
CA THR A 393 10.04 -37.88 -0.87
C THR A 393 9.61 -39.31 -1.17
N ASP A 394 9.44 -40.15 -0.15
CA ASP A 394 9.02 -41.54 -0.33
C ASP A 394 7.56 -41.62 -0.80
N ASP A 395 6.68 -40.74 -0.31
CA ASP A 395 5.31 -40.62 -0.81
C ASP A 395 5.30 -40.28 -2.31
N PHE A 396 6.13 -39.31 -2.71
CA PHE A 396 6.28 -38.93 -4.11
C PHE A 396 6.81 -40.09 -4.96
N VAL A 397 7.85 -40.79 -4.50
CA VAL A 397 8.44 -41.93 -5.22
C VAL A 397 7.44 -43.08 -5.35
N ALA A 398 6.70 -43.39 -4.29
CA ALA A 398 5.67 -44.42 -4.30
C ALA A 398 4.56 -44.09 -5.30
N TRP A 399 4.09 -42.83 -5.31
CA TRP A 399 3.10 -42.36 -6.27
C TRP A 399 3.63 -42.41 -7.71
N ALA A 400 4.86 -41.93 -7.94
CA ALA A 400 5.48 -41.86 -9.26
C ALA A 400 5.69 -43.26 -9.86
N ARG A 401 6.06 -44.27 -9.06
CA ARG A 401 6.17 -45.66 -9.55
C ARG A 401 4.87 -46.23 -10.11
N VAL A 402 3.72 -45.76 -9.60
CA VAL A 402 2.39 -46.22 -10.03
C VAL A 402 1.87 -45.38 -11.21
N HIS A 403 2.01 -44.05 -11.14
CA HIS A 403 1.36 -43.12 -12.06
C HIS A 403 2.28 -42.58 -13.16
N ARG A 404 3.61 -42.67 -12.97
CA ARG A 404 4.67 -42.22 -13.88
C ARG A 404 5.86 -43.20 -13.93
N PRO A 405 5.63 -44.46 -14.35
CA PRO A 405 6.69 -45.46 -14.41
C PRO A 405 7.82 -45.10 -15.40
N ASP A 406 7.55 -44.18 -16.32
CA ASP A 406 8.49 -43.60 -17.28
C ASP A 406 9.42 -42.52 -16.68
N LEU A 407 9.08 -41.98 -15.51
CA LEU A 407 9.88 -40.95 -14.85
C LEU A 407 11.18 -41.54 -14.30
N ASP A 408 12.31 -41.13 -14.88
CA ASP A 408 13.63 -41.54 -14.41
C ASP A 408 14.00 -40.84 -13.10
N LEU A 409 13.70 -41.49 -11.99
CA LEU A 409 14.07 -41.06 -10.63
C LEU A 409 15.52 -41.40 -10.27
N THR A 410 16.21 -42.16 -11.10
CA THR A 410 17.54 -42.71 -10.82
C THR A 410 18.67 -41.90 -11.45
N ARG A 411 18.36 -41.03 -12.43
CA ARG A 411 19.36 -40.13 -12.99
C ARG A 411 19.93 -39.22 -11.90
N PRO A 412 21.25 -38.90 -11.96
CA PRO A 412 21.82 -37.88 -11.11
C PRO A 412 21.08 -36.55 -11.29
N PRO A 413 20.86 -35.77 -10.21
CA PRO A 413 20.29 -34.45 -10.35
C PRO A 413 21.24 -33.60 -11.19
N SER A 414 20.66 -32.73 -12.01
CA SER A 414 21.37 -31.63 -12.66
C SER A 414 21.79 -30.65 -11.56
N ASN A 415 22.82 -31.04 -10.79
CA ASN A 415 23.13 -30.45 -9.50
C ASN A 415 23.61 -29.01 -9.69
N PRO A 416 22.85 -27.99 -9.26
CA PRO A 416 23.25 -26.61 -9.38
C PRO A 416 24.26 -26.21 -8.30
N PHE A 417 24.76 -27.15 -7.48
CA PHE A 417 25.77 -26.95 -6.44
C PHE A 417 27.05 -27.76 -6.69
N ARG A 418 27.12 -28.57 -7.76
CA ARG A 418 28.37 -29.24 -8.14
C ARG A 418 29.31 -28.19 -8.71
N MET A 419 30.40 -27.90 -7.99
CA MET A 419 31.55 -27.20 -8.58
C MET A 419 31.95 -27.96 -9.84
N ALA A 420 32.00 -27.28 -10.99
CA ALA A 420 32.90 -27.71 -12.03
C ALA A 420 34.30 -27.54 -11.45
N SER A 421 34.88 -28.63 -10.96
CA SER A 421 36.32 -28.72 -10.78
C SER A 421 36.95 -28.65 -12.17
N GLN A 422 37.33 -27.43 -12.58
CA GLN A 422 38.34 -27.17 -13.61
C GLN A 422 39.25 -26.04 -13.12
#